data_AF-A0A0K3C8I4-F1
#
_entry.id   AF-A0A0K3C8I4-F1
#
_cell.length_a   1.000
_cell.length_b   1.000
_cell.length_c   1.000
_cell.angle_alpha   90.00
_cell.angle_beta   90.00
_cell.angle_gamma   90.00
#
_symmetry.space_group_name_H-M   'P 1'
#
loop_
_entity.id
_entity.type
_entity.pdbx_description
1 polymer ?
#
loop_
_entity_poly.entity_id
_entity_poly.type
_entity_poly.pdbx_seq_one_letter_code
_entity_poly.pdbx_strand_id
1 'polypeptide(L)' 'AIVLEALRRAQYKFPGRQKIIISKKWGFTNLSREEYLEKRSIAQPDGAYVQFVKPHGPLEDNLRRLERIGA' A
#
# COMPACT_ATOMS: atom_id res chain seq x y z
N ALA A 1 0.06 -17.23 -10.94
CA ALA A 1 1.09 -18.03 -11.65
C ALA A 1 2.08 -17.17 -12.42
N ILE A 2 1.63 -16.23 -13.27
CA ILE A 2 2.48 -15.44 -14.18
C ILE A 2 3.61 -14.68 -13.47
N VAL A 3 3.29 -13.92 -12.41
CA VAL A 3 4.28 -13.08 -11.70
C VAL A 3 5.37 -13.92 -11.01
N LEU A 4 4.99 -15.05 -10.38
CA LEU A 4 5.94 -15.92 -9.69
C LEU A 4 6.95 -16.54 -10.68
N GLU A 5 6.49 -16.99 -11.84
CA GLU A 5 7.36 -17.57 -12.87
C GLU A 5 8.25 -16.49 -13.53
N ALA A 6 7.72 -15.28 -13.76
CA ALA A 6 8.52 -14.16 -14.25
C ALA A 6 9.66 -13.80 -13.27
N LEU A 7 9.36 -13.71 -11.97
CA LEU A 7 10.37 -13.46 -10.95
C LEU A 7 11.36 -14.61 -10.83
N ARG A 8 10.91 -15.86 -10.93
CA ARG A 8 11.79 -17.05 -10.96
C ARG A 8 12.76 -17.00 -12.14
N ARG A 9 12.31 -16.59 -13.33
CA ARG A 9 13.19 -16.41 -14.50
C ARG A 9 14.17 -15.25 -14.31
N ALA A 10 13.76 -14.18 -13.63
CA ALA A 10 14.62 -13.05 -13.32
C ALA A 10 15.76 -13.43 -12.36
N GLN A 11 15.55 -14.41 -11.45
CA GLN A 11 16.60 -14.88 -10.54
C GLN A 11 17.85 -15.37 -11.27
N TYR A 12 17.72 -15.98 -12.45
CA TYR A 12 18.86 -16.46 -13.25
C TYR A 12 19.81 -15.34 -13.72
N LYS A 13 19.42 -14.07 -13.57
CA LYS A 13 20.24 -12.91 -13.94
C LYS A 13 21.07 -12.37 -12.78
N PHE A 14 20.80 -12.82 -11.55
CA PHE A 14 21.50 -12.32 -10.36
C PHE A 14 22.34 -13.44 -9.73
N PRO A 15 23.55 -13.15 -9.23
CA PRO A 15 24.35 -14.14 -8.52
C PRO A 15 23.73 -14.46 -7.15
N GLY A 16 23.98 -15.67 -6.63
CA GLY A 16 23.51 -16.09 -5.31
C GLY A 16 22.08 -16.63 -5.29
N ARG A 17 21.50 -16.77 -4.08
CA ARG A 17 20.16 -17.35 -3.88
C ARG A 17 19.15 -16.29 -3.45
N GLN A 18 18.18 -16.01 -4.32
CA GLN A 18 17.05 -15.12 -4.02
C GLN A 18 15.80 -15.94 -3.64
N LYS A 19 15.02 -15.45 -2.68
CA LYS A 19 13.73 -16.04 -2.29
C LYS A 19 12.59 -15.15 -2.74
N ILE A 20 11.56 -15.74 -3.34
CA ILE A 20 10.31 -15.03 -3.67
C ILE A 20 9.34 -15.25 -2.52
N ILE A 21 8.83 -14.16 -1.96
CA ILE A 21 7.92 -14.18 -0.81
C ILE A 21 6.65 -13.42 -1.19
N ILE A 22 5.50 -14.02 -0.91
CA ILE A 22 4.21 -13.34 -1.04
C ILE A 22 3.99 -12.51 0.22
N SER A 23 3.96 -11.18 0.06
CA SER A 23 3.71 -10.27 1.17
C SER A 23 2.28 -10.41 1.71
N LYS A 24 2.14 -10.27 3.03
CA LYS A 24 0.85 -10.10 3.72
C LYS A 24 0.32 -8.67 3.67
N LYS A 25 1.13 -7.73 3.19
CA LYS A 25 0.75 -6.31 3.05
C LYS A 25 -0.15 -6.08 1.84
N TRP A 26 -0.86 -4.95 1.82
CA TRP A 26 -1.66 -4.53 0.66
C TRP A 26 -0.78 -3.81 -0.37
N GLY A 27 -0.43 -4.48 -1.46
CA GLY A 27 0.42 -3.93 -2.52
C GLY A 27 1.77 -3.45 -1.97
N PHE A 28 2.15 -2.22 -2.30
CA PHE A 28 3.38 -1.57 -1.83
C PHE A 28 3.17 -0.68 -0.60
N THR A 29 2.03 -0.82 0.10
CA THR A 29 1.79 -0.09 1.34
C THR A 29 2.45 -0.76 2.54
N ASN A 30 2.53 -0.06 3.67
CA ASN A 30 3.02 -0.63 4.92
C ASN A 30 1.98 -1.43 5.71
N LEU A 31 0.71 -1.35 5.34
CA LEU A 31 -0.40 -1.96 6.06
C LEU A 31 -0.64 -3.40 5.64
N SER A 32 -1.12 -4.23 6.56
CA SER A 32 -1.66 -5.54 6.24
C SER A 32 -2.93 -5.40 5.36
N ARG A 33 -3.37 -6.50 4.74
CA ARG A 33 -4.62 -6.48 3.95
C ARG A 33 -5.83 -6.11 4.80
N GLU A 34 -5.90 -6.61 6.02
CA GLU A 34 -6.99 -6.35 6.97
C GLU A 34 -6.98 -4.89 7.43
N GLU A 35 -5.82 -4.40 7.88
CA GLU A 35 -5.64 -3.01 8.32
C GLU A 35 -5.95 -2.00 7.21
N TYR A 36 -5.59 -2.32 5.96
CA TYR A 36 -5.88 -1.46 4.82
C TYR A 36 -7.38 -1.38 4.55
N LEU A 37 -8.12 -2.49 4.68
CA LEU A 37 -9.57 -2.51 4.48
C LEU A 37 -10.29 -1.68 5.55
N GLU A 38 -9.86 -1.76 6.81
CA GLU A 38 -10.39 -0.92 7.90
C GLU A 38 -10.12 0.58 7.66
N LYS A 39 -8.91 0.92 7.22
CA LYS A 39 -8.49 2.31 7.00
C LYS A 39 -8.84 2.85 5.62
N ARG A 40 -9.54 2.07 4.79
CA ARG A 40 -9.88 2.45 3.42
C ARG A 40 -10.78 3.70 3.38
N SER A 41 -11.65 3.88 4.37
CA SER A 41 -12.54 5.04 4.48
C SER A 41 -11.80 6.36 4.69
N ILE A 42 -10.59 6.32 5.27
CA ILE A 42 -9.76 7.52 5.54
C ILE A 42 -8.55 7.60 4.60
N ALA A 43 -8.57 6.83 3.51
CA ALA A 43 -7.47 6.70 2.57
C ALA A 43 -7.71 7.57 1.33
N GLN A 44 -6.92 8.63 1.17
CA GLN A 44 -6.93 9.50 0.00
C GLN A 44 -6.01 8.92 -1.09
N PRO A 45 -6.49 8.66 -2.31
CA PRO A 45 -5.63 8.29 -3.43
C PRO A 45 -4.70 9.46 -3.82
N ASP A 46 -3.42 9.14 -4.05
CA ASP A 46 -2.35 10.08 -4.43
C ASP A 46 -1.65 9.55 -5.70
N GLY A 47 -2.42 9.46 -6.78
CA GLY A 47 -1.99 8.92 -8.07
C GLY A 47 -1.69 7.42 -8.04
N ALA A 48 -0.45 7.05 -7.68
CA ALA A 48 0.01 5.66 -7.60
C ALA A 48 0.10 5.13 -6.16
N TYR A 49 0.00 6.00 -5.16
CA TYR A 49 0.06 5.63 -3.74
C TYR A 49 -1.16 6.15 -2.97
N VAL A 50 -1.12 6.03 -1.64
CA VAL A 50 -2.22 6.38 -0.75
C VAL A 50 -1.72 7.22 0.42
N GLN A 51 -2.44 8.28 0.74
CA GLN A 51 -2.23 9.10 1.93
C GLN A 51 -3.36 8.85 2.92
N PHE A 52 -3.01 8.74 4.20
CA PHE A 52 -3.99 8.59 5.27
C PHE A 52 -4.14 9.91 6.03
N VAL A 53 -5.37 10.25 6.38
CA VAL A 53 -5.63 11.37 7.29
C VAL A 53 -5.05 11.02 8.66
N LYS A 54 -4.23 11.92 9.20
CA LYS A 54 -3.57 11.73 10.51
C LYS A 54 -4.45 12.31 11.61
N PRO A 55 -4.42 11.76 12.84
CA PRO A 55 -5.12 12.35 13.99
C PRO A 55 -4.42 13.61 14.53
N HIS A 56 -3.27 13.99 13.97
CA HIS A 56 -2.47 15.14 14.39
C HIS A 56 -2.32 16.17 13.25
N GLY A 57 -2.09 17.43 13.63
CA GLY A 57 -1.98 18.57 12.72
C GLY A 57 -3.16 19.54 12.85
N PRO A 58 -3.20 20.60 12.03
CA PRO A 58 -4.32 21.53 12.00
C PRO A 58 -5.64 20.80 11.73
N LEU A 59 -6.59 20.94 12.66
CA LEU A 59 -7.86 20.22 12.60
C LEU A 59 -8.65 20.55 11.34
N GLU A 60 -8.68 21.83 10.96
CA GLU A 60 -9.40 22.31 9.78
C GLU A 60 -8.91 21.62 8.48
N ASP A 61 -7.59 21.47 8.32
CA ASP A 61 -7.02 20.81 7.14
C ASP A 61 -7.37 19.32 7.10
N ASN A 62 -7.40 18.65 8.25
CA ASN A 62 -7.75 17.24 8.34
C ASN A 62 -9.24 17.00 8.05
N LEU A 63 -10.12 17.88 8.54
CA LEU A 63 -11.56 17.83 8.22
C LEU A 63 -11.81 18.02 6.73
N ARG A 64 -11.19 19.03 6.11
CA ARG A 64 -11.26 19.26 4.66
C ARG A 64 -10.76 18.06 3.85
N ARG A 65 -9.76 17.33 4.34
CA ARG A 65 -9.28 16.10 3.69
C ARG A 65 -10.27 14.95 3.83
N LEU A 66 -10.93 14.79 4.98
CA LEU A 66 -11.96 13.76 5.17
C LEU A 66 -13.17 14.01 4.26
N GLU A 67 -13.61 15.26 4.13
CA GLU A 67 -14.69 15.65 3.22
C GLU A 67 -14.38 15.29 1.76
N ARG A 68 -13.13 15.44 1.32
CA ARG A 68 -12.70 15.08 -0.05
C ARG A 68 -12.70 13.58 -0.31
N ILE A 69 -12.50 12.77 0.72
CA ILE A 69 -12.52 11.31 0.61
C ILE A 69 -13.97 10.80 0.56
N GLY A 70 -14.94 11.58 1.06
CA GLY A 70 -16.34 11.19 1.15
C GLY A 70 -16.64 10.32 2.37
N ALA A 71 -16.02 10.65 3.51
CA ALA A 71 -16.35 10.09 4.83
C ALA A 71 -17.36 10.97 5.58
#